data_AF-A0A2M8CVF7-F1
#
_entry.id   AF-A0A2M8CVF7-F1
#
_cell.length_a   1.000
_cell.length_b   1.000
_cell.length_c   1.000
_cell.angle_alpha   90.00
_cell.angle_beta   90.00
_cell.angle_gamma   90.00
#
_symmetry.space_group_name_H-M   'P 1'
#
loop_
_entity.id
_entity.type
_entity.pdbx_description
1 polymer ?
#
loop_
_entity_poly.entity_id
_entity_poly.type
_entity_poly.pdbx_seq_one_letter_code
_entity_poly.pdbx_strand_id
1 'polypeptide(L)'
;MNIDLLLTTQQDAGLVSDLTFESQIAGILFDAQTRQITLEFSNLETLDLNIPVEEDIADALLWATMVQVGVIEEGRIQDNRQVPLMLLNDPDGMPGRDAPLRTSNSVLMFEQFMKSCVTGQPIHREDLGNDDVSGSVIGGINLSVLQFAPHLARQKALEASHDLNMSGPAGPSAPGMNMGGGGGRAASPPLRQRSSPSQQKQPRHLKEENPEEDED
;
A
#
# COMPACT_ATOMS: atom_id res chain seq x y z
N MET A 1 5.89 17.03 12.05
CA MET A 1 5.72 16.20 10.85
C MET A 1 6.08 17.03 9.65
N ASN A 2 6.97 16.52 8.83
CA ASN A 2 7.39 17.12 7.57
C ASN A 2 7.16 16.11 6.46
N ILE A 3 6.56 16.56 5.36
CA ILE A 3 6.26 15.70 4.21
C ILE A 3 6.80 16.35 2.96
N ASP A 4 7.50 15.56 2.16
CA ASP A 4 8.00 15.95 0.85
C ASP A 4 7.31 15.13 -0.25
N LEU A 5 6.99 15.80 -1.35
CA LEU A 5 6.61 15.21 -2.62
C LEU A 5 7.85 14.99 -3.47
N LEU A 6 8.05 13.78 -3.96
CA LEU A 6 9.17 13.40 -4.79
C LEU A 6 8.68 12.97 -6.16
N LEU A 7 9.48 13.27 -7.18
CA LEU A 7 9.28 12.69 -8.51
C LEU A 7 10.50 11.89 -8.97
N THR A 8 10.21 10.82 -9.68
CA THR A 8 11.21 10.05 -10.43
C THR A 8 11.49 10.67 -11.78
N THR A 9 12.56 10.24 -12.44
CA THR A 9 12.82 10.56 -13.86
C THR A 9 11.67 10.15 -14.80
N GLN A 10 10.83 9.22 -14.39
CA GLN A 10 9.68 8.72 -15.15
C GLN A 10 8.38 9.45 -14.78
N GLN A 11 8.47 10.51 -13.96
CA GLN A 11 7.32 11.27 -13.43
C GLN A 11 6.39 10.45 -12.52
N ASP A 12 6.88 9.36 -11.92
CA ASP A 12 6.17 8.71 -10.83
C ASP A 12 6.26 9.58 -9.58
N ALA A 13 5.15 9.69 -8.85
CA ALA A 13 5.05 10.51 -7.64
C ALA A 13 5.12 9.67 -6.36
N GLY A 14 5.69 10.26 -5.32
CA GLY A 14 5.67 9.69 -3.98
C GLY A 14 5.80 10.72 -2.88
N LEU A 15 5.23 10.39 -1.71
CA LEU A 15 5.32 11.17 -0.50
C LEU A 15 6.27 10.51 0.49
N VAL A 16 7.10 11.30 1.15
CA VAL A 16 7.95 10.84 2.24
C VAL A 16 7.74 11.71 3.47
N SER A 17 7.36 11.08 4.57
CA SER A 17 7.23 11.70 5.89
C SER A 17 8.41 11.38 6.78
N ASP A 18 8.82 12.32 7.62
CA ASP A 18 9.83 12.11 8.67
C ASP A 18 9.27 11.46 9.96
N LEU A 19 7.95 11.34 10.05
CA LEU A 19 7.22 10.85 11.21
C LEU A 19 6.15 9.85 10.80
N THR A 20 5.94 8.84 11.65
CA THR A 20 4.89 7.83 11.45
C THR A 20 3.50 8.44 11.63
N PHE A 21 2.55 8.06 10.78
CA PHE A 21 1.16 8.47 10.88
C PHE A 21 0.42 7.67 11.96
N GLU A 22 -0.51 8.32 12.67
CA GLU A 22 -1.36 7.64 13.67
C GLU A 22 -2.29 6.59 13.05
N SER A 23 -2.71 6.84 11.80
CA SER A 23 -3.59 5.99 11.02
C SER A 23 -2.99 5.76 9.64
N GLN A 24 -3.41 4.66 9.00
CA GLN A 24 -2.98 4.31 7.67
C GLN A 24 -3.58 5.25 6.63
N ILE A 25 -2.74 5.80 5.74
CA ILE A 25 -3.24 6.53 4.56
C ILE A 25 -3.96 5.55 3.65
N ALA A 26 -5.22 5.86 3.36
CA ALA A 26 -6.13 5.10 2.51
C ALA A 26 -6.18 5.68 1.08
N GLY A 27 -6.01 6.99 0.94
CA GLY A 27 -6.02 7.70 -0.34
C GLY A 27 -5.38 9.07 -0.26
N ILE A 28 -5.11 9.65 -1.42
CA ILE A 28 -4.62 11.01 -1.57
C ILE A 28 -5.56 11.75 -2.51
N LEU A 29 -5.98 12.94 -2.12
CA LEU A 29 -6.72 13.87 -2.97
C LEU A 29 -5.76 14.94 -3.46
N PHE A 30 -5.76 15.22 -4.75
CA PHE A 30 -5.06 16.36 -5.33
C PHE A 30 -6.05 17.28 -6.03
N ASP A 31 -6.20 18.50 -5.55
CA ASP A 31 -7.00 19.53 -6.18
C ASP A 31 -6.17 20.27 -7.23
N ALA A 32 -6.47 19.99 -8.51
CA ALA A 32 -5.74 20.56 -9.63
C ALA A 32 -5.90 22.09 -9.73
N GLN A 33 -6.97 22.66 -9.16
CA GLN A 33 -7.21 24.10 -9.21
C GLN A 33 -6.39 24.85 -8.15
N THR A 34 -6.36 24.34 -6.92
CA THR A 34 -5.64 24.98 -5.81
C THR A 34 -4.20 24.47 -5.66
N ARG A 35 -3.86 23.37 -6.33
CA ARG A 35 -2.61 22.60 -6.21
C ARG A 35 -2.36 22.13 -4.79
N GLN A 36 -3.43 21.86 -4.05
CA GLN A 36 -3.38 21.35 -2.69
C GLN A 36 -3.50 19.83 -2.66
N ILE A 37 -2.81 19.21 -1.72
CA ILE A 37 -2.90 17.77 -1.44
C ILE A 37 -3.58 17.58 -0.10
N THR A 38 -4.51 16.63 -0.04
CA THR A 38 -5.12 16.15 1.21
C THR A 38 -4.88 14.65 1.33
N LEU A 39 -4.45 14.20 2.50
CA LEU A 39 -4.33 12.79 2.85
C LEU A 39 -5.63 12.31 3.49
N GLU A 40 -6.17 11.19 3.02
CA GLU A 40 -7.31 10.52 3.64
C GLU A 40 -6.84 9.28 4.40
N PHE A 41 -7.24 9.15 5.65
CA PHE A 41 -6.84 8.05 6.51
C PHE A 41 -7.94 6.99 6.67
N SER A 42 -7.54 5.78 7.04
CA SER A 42 -8.43 4.64 7.25
C SER A 42 -9.46 4.82 8.38
N ASN A 43 -9.21 5.77 9.28
CA ASN A 43 -10.10 6.17 10.37
C ASN A 43 -11.03 7.33 9.98
N LEU A 44 -11.12 7.67 8.69
CA LEU A 44 -11.95 8.76 8.12
C LEU A 44 -11.49 10.18 8.50
N GLU A 45 -10.32 10.31 9.10
CA GLU A 45 -9.68 11.60 9.30
C GLU A 45 -8.96 12.04 8.03
N THR A 46 -8.70 13.34 7.93
CA THR A 46 -7.98 13.96 6.81
C THR A 46 -6.88 14.86 7.31
N LEU A 47 -5.80 14.99 6.54
CA LEU A 47 -4.75 15.98 6.75
C LEU A 47 -4.54 16.79 5.48
N ASP A 48 -4.81 18.09 5.56
CA ASP A 48 -4.50 19.04 4.50
C ASP A 48 -3.02 19.44 4.59
N LEU A 49 -2.31 19.26 3.48
CA LEU A 49 -0.91 19.64 3.40
C LEU A 49 -0.80 21.15 3.17
N ASN A 50 0.14 21.81 3.84
CA ASN A 50 0.09 23.28 4.01
C ASN A 50 0.94 24.06 3.00
N ILE A 51 1.60 23.38 2.07
CA ILE A 51 2.38 24.00 1.00
C ILE A 51 1.84 23.53 -0.36
N PRO A 52 1.40 24.45 -1.24
CA PRO A 52 0.92 24.09 -2.57
C PRO A 52 2.00 23.46 -3.44
N VAL A 53 1.60 22.55 -4.32
CA VAL A 53 2.49 21.90 -5.29
C VAL A 53 2.92 22.87 -6.38
N GLU A 54 4.20 22.82 -6.77
CA GLU A 54 4.75 23.59 -7.90
C GLU A 54 4.16 23.12 -9.24
N GLU A 55 4.15 23.99 -10.25
CA GLU A 55 3.43 23.75 -11.52
C GLU A 55 3.98 22.54 -12.28
N ASP A 56 5.30 22.40 -12.36
CA ASP A 56 5.98 21.29 -13.03
C ASP A 56 5.72 19.94 -12.36
N ILE A 57 5.58 19.93 -11.04
CA ILE A 57 5.25 18.74 -10.26
C ILE A 57 3.75 18.43 -10.33
N ALA A 58 2.90 19.47 -10.31
CA ALA A 58 1.46 19.34 -10.45
C ALA A 58 1.10 18.65 -11.77
N ASP A 59 1.77 19.00 -12.87
CA ASP A 59 1.58 18.36 -14.17
C ASP A 59 1.81 16.84 -14.10
N ALA A 60 2.81 16.37 -13.36
CA ALA A 60 3.05 14.94 -13.17
C ALA A 60 1.91 14.26 -12.38
N LEU A 61 1.39 14.93 -11.35
CA LEU A 61 0.27 14.42 -10.55
C LEU A 61 -1.02 14.28 -11.36
N LEU A 62 -1.22 15.12 -12.39
CA LEU A 62 -2.35 15.00 -13.30
C LEU A 62 -2.35 13.71 -14.12
N TRP A 63 -1.23 12.98 -14.18
CA TRP A 63 -1.14 11.67 -14.85
C TRP A 63 -0.97 10.49 -13.89
N ALA A 64 -0.62 10.76 -12.63
CA ALA A 64 -0.49 9.73 -11.61
C ALA A 64 -1.86 9.14 -11.23
N THR A 65 -1.89 7.81 -11.05
CA THR A 65 -3.06 7.11 -10.47
C THR A 65 -2.74 6.54 -9.09
N MET A 66 -1.46 6.33 -8.83
CA MET A 66 -0.94 5.75 -7.59
C MET A 66 0.27 6.56 -7.15
N VAL A 67 0.42 6.73 -5.85
CA VAL A 67 1.52 7.47 -5.23
C VAL A 67 2.20 6.55 -4.24
N GLN A 68 3.53 6.49 -4.30
CA GLN A 68 4.32 5.80 -3.29
C GLN A 68 4.32 6.61 -2.00
N VAL A 69 4.18 6.00 -0.85
CA VAL A 69 4.22 6.68 0.44
C VAL A 69 5.19 5.94 1.33
N GLY A 70 6.15 6.67 1.88
CA GLY A 70 7.13 6.15 2.82
C GLY A 70 7.22 6.98 4.09
N VAL A 71 7.60 6.31 5.17
CA VAL A 71 7.98 6.97 6.42
C VAL A 71 9.45 6.70 6.67
N ILE A 72 10.23 7.77 6.84
CA ILE A 72 11.66 7.71 7.14
C ILE A 72 11.88 8.35 8.51
N GLU A 73 12.12 7.52 9.51
CA GLU A 73 12.38 7.97 10.88
C GLU A 73 13.79 7.54 11.28
N GLU A 74 14.60 8.47 11.79
CA GLU A 74 15.99 8.24 12.20
C GLU A 74 16.85 7.59 11.08
N GLY A 75 16.64 8.01 9.82
CA GLY A 75 17.36 7.49 8.65
C GLY A 75 16.98 6.07 8.25
N ARG A 76 15.85 5.55 8.74
CA ARG A 76 15.33 4.23 8.40
C ARG A 76 13.94 4.29 7.84
N ILE A 77 13.67 3.47 6.82
CA ILE A 77 12.31 3.31 6.28
C ILE A 77 11.52 2.45 7.27
N GLN A 78 10.51 3.05 7.90
CA GLN A 78 9.65 2.40 8.90
C GLN A 78 8.40 1.77 8.26
N ASP A 79 7.86 2.45 7.26
CA ASP A 79 6.68 2.04 6.52
C ASP A 79 6.83 2.38 5.04
N ASN A 80 6.20 1.58 4.19
CA ASN A 80 6.02 1.89 2.77
C ASN A 80 4.70 1.29 2.26
N ARG A 81 4.06 2.01 1.36
CA ARG A 81 2.83 1.61 0.71
C ARG A 81 2.63 2.39 -0.59
N GLN A 82 1.77 1.88 -1.43
CA GLN A 82 1.28 2.56 -2.62
C GLN A 82 -0.19 2.86 -2.39
N VAL A 83 -0.59 4.12 -2.55
CA VAL A 83 -1.97 4.58 -2.31
C VAL A 83 -2.56 5.22 -3.56
N PRO A 84 -3.88 5.13 -3.77
CA PRO A 84 -4.54 5.77 -4.90
C PRO A 84 -4.48 7.30 -4.78
N LEU A 85 -4.27 7.94 -5.92
CA LEU A 85 -4.42 9.38 -6.09
C LEU A 85 -5.73 9.67 -6.81
N MET A 86 -6.58 10.47 -6.20
CA MET A 86 -7.82 10.97 -6.78
C MET A 86 -7.68 12.44 -7.09
N LEU A 87 -8.12 12.85 -8.27
CA LEU A 87 -8.10 14.25 -8.69
C LEU A 87 -9.41 14.93 -8.33
N LEU A 88 -9.31 16.09 -7.70
CA LEU A 88 -10.40 17.05 -7.56
C LEU A 88 -10.20 18.15 -8.61
N ASN A 89 -11.30 18.60 -9.21
CA ASN A 89 -11.29 19.63 -10.25
C ASN A 89 -10.36 19.30 -11.43
N ASP A 90 -10.33 18.03 -11.86
CA ASP A 90 -9.52 17.56 -12.99
C ASP A 90 -9.86 18.40 -14.25
N PRO A 91 -8.89 19.18 -14.78
CA PRO A 91 -9.13 20.05 -15.93
C PRO A 91 -9.43 19.27 -17.21
N ASP A 92 -8.93 18.04 -17.32
CA ASP A 92 -9.04 17.22 -18.53
C ASP A 92 -10.18 16.18 -18.45
N GLY A 93 -10.76 15.98 -17.26
CA GLY A 93 -11.93 15.13 -17.04
C GLY A 93 -11.74 13.70 -17.58
N MET A 94 -10.55 13.12 -17.36
CA MET A 94 -10.13 11.88 -18.01
C MET A 94 -11.03 10.69 -17.61
N PRO A 95 -11.77 10.07 -18.55
CA PRO A 95 -12.64 8.94 -18.24
C PRO A 95 -11.81 7.68 -17.95
N GLY A 96 -12.12 6.97 -16.85
CA GLY A 96 -11.53 5.66 -16.53
C GLY A 96 -10.55 5.64 -15.37
N ARG A 97 -10.36 6.75 -14.66
CA ARG A 97 -9.65 6.78 -13.35
C ARG A 97 -10.41 6.09 -12.21
N ASP A 98 -11.70 5.80 -12.40
CA ASP A 98 -12.58 5.18 -11.39
C ASP A 98 -12.38 3.67 -11.22
N ALA A 99 -11.34 3.09 -11.81
CA ALA A 99 -11.02 1.68 -11.56
C ALA A 99 -10.72 1.50 -10.07
N PRO A 100 -11.18 0.40 -9.43
CA PRO A 100 -10.87 0.14 -8.03
C PRO A 100 -9.37 -0.14 -7.90
N LEU A 101 -8.62 0.92 -7.58
CA LEU A 101 -7.21 0.86 -7.26
C LEU A 101 -7.07 0.36 -5.82
N ARG A 102 -6.25 -0.68 -5.64
CA ARG A 102 -5.98 -1.25 -4.33
C ARG A 102 -4.63 -0.74 -3.85
N THR A 103 -4.56 -0.43 -2.57
CA THR A 103 -3.29 -0.19 -1.90
C THR A 103 -2.42 -1.45 -1.98
N SER A 104 -1.13 -1.27 -2.20
CA SER A 104 -0.15 -2.35 -2.25
C SER A 104 1.08 -1.97 -1.43
N ASN A 105 1.76 -2.94 -0.82
CA ASN A 105 2.88 -2.67 0.07
C ASN A 105 4.16 -3.35 -0.43
N SER A 106 4.57 -3.08 -1.69
CA SER A 106 5.80 -3.67 -2.24
C SER A 106 7.04 -2.90 -1.78
N VAL A 107 7.85 -3.55 -0.95
CA VAL A 107 9.10 -2.98 -0.45
C VAL A 107 10.11 -2.79 -1.59
N LEU A 108 10.14 -3.71 -2.55
CA LEU A 108 11.02 -3.61 -3.73
C LEU A 108 10.64 -2.43 -4.63
N MET A 109 9.35 -2.23 -4.90
CA MET A 109 8.88 -1.11 -5.71
C MET A 109 9.21 0.23 -5.05
N PHE A 110 8.98 0.34 -3.73
CA PHE A 110 9.34 1.53 -2.97
C PHE A 110 10.86 1.80 -2.98
N GLU A 111 11.68 0.76 -2.83
CA GLU A 111 13.13 0.90 -2.93
C GLU A 111 13.57 1.42 -4.30
N GLN A 112 12.99 0.86 -5.37
CA GLN A 112 13.29 1.29 -6.74
C GLN A 112 12.86 2.74 -6.97
N PHE A 113 11.67 3.11 -6.49
CA PHE A 113 11.17 4.49 -6.50
C PHE A 113 12.16 5.44 -5.83
N MET A 114 12.57 5.15 -4.58
CA MET A 114 13.52 6.00 -3.86
C MET A 114 14.86 6.15 -4.60
N LYS A 115 15.32 5.12 -5.31
CA LYS A 115 16.57 5.19 -6.10
C LYS A 115 16.44 6.00 -7.40
N SER A 116 15.23 6.19 -7.91
CA SER A 116 14.97 6.91 -9.18
C SER A 116 14.46 8.34 -8.98
N CYS A 117 14.21 8.76 -7.72
CA CYS A 117 13.86 10.12 -7.36
C CYS A 117 14.94 11.12 -7.78
N VAL A 118 14.52 12.21 -8.44
CA VAL A 118 15.40 13.27 -8.94
C VAL A 118 15.01 14.66 -8.47
N THR A 119 13.76 14.85 -8.04
CA THR A 119 13.27 16.09 -7.45
C THR A 119 12.54 15.80 -6.14
N GLY A 120 12.48 16.82 -5.28
CA GLY A 120 11.74 16.79 -4.05
C GLY A 120 11.26 18.19 -3.69
N GLN A 121 9.99 18.31 -3.33
CA GLN A 121 9.34 19.55 -2.91
C GLN A 121 8.74 19.38 -1.51
N PRO A 122 8.99 20.30 -0.57
CA PRO A 122 8.27 20.32 0.69
C PRO A 122 6.79 20.62 0.42
N ILE A 123 5.89 19.75 0.90
CA ILE A 123 4.43 19.94 0.76
C ILE A 123 3.73 20.09 2.13
N HIS A 124 4.39 19.68 3.21
CA HIS A 124 3.91 19.92 4.56
C HIS A 124 5.06 20.18 5.53
N ARG A 125 4.90 21.19 6.39
CA ARG A 125 5.80 21.48 7.52
C ARG A 125 4.98 21.84 8.75
N GLU A 126 5.21 21.18 9.87
CA GLU A 126 4.50 21.45 11.12
C GLU A 126 4.82 22.86 11.66
N ASP A 127 6.08 23.30 11.53
CA ASP A 127 6.54 24.63 11.94
C ASP A 127 7.13 25.39 10.75
N LEU A 128 6.31 26.23 10.12
CA LEU A 128 6.73 27.10 9.01
C LEU A 128 7.65 28.25 9.44
N GLY A 129 7.80 28.51 10.74
CA GLY A 129 8.63 29.59 11.27
C GLY A 129 10.06 29.16 11.63
N ASN A 130 10.37 27.87 11.50
CA ASN A 130 11.66 27.30 11.88
C ASN A 130 12.51 26.98 10.64
N ASP A 131 13.46 27.87 10.36
CA ASP A 131 14.39 27.75 9.23
C ASP A 131 15.27 26.48 9.31
N ASP A 132 15.51 25.92 10.52
CA ASP A 132 16.31 24.70 10.69
C ASP A 132 15.55 23.43 10.24
N VAL A 133 14.21 23.48 10.22
CA VAL A 133 13.31 22.38 9.80
C VAL A 133 12.81 22.58 8.36
N SER A 134 13.21 23.68 7.74
CA SER A 134 12.85 24.02 6.35
C SER A 134 13.56 23.16 5.31
N GLY A 135 14.52 22.32 5.73
CA GLY A 135 15.18 21.34 4.87
C GLY A 135 14.21 20.28 4.35
N SER A 136 14.49 19.71 3.18
CA SER A 136 13.80 18.51 2.67
C SER A 136 13.96 17.36 3.69
N VAL A 137 12.94 16.52 3.87
CA VAL A 137 13.01 15.24 4.61
C VAL A 137 14.17 14.39 4.11
N ILE A 138 14.48 14.48 2.82
CA ILE A 138 15.61 13.80 2.17
C ILE A 138 16.89 14.65 2.13
N GLY A 139 16.80 15.96 2.41
CA GLY A 139 17.82 17.01 2.23
C GLY A 139 19.10 16.86 3.05
N GLY A 140 19.81 15.75 2.87
CA GLY A 140 21.02 15.35 3.59
C GLY A 140 21.17 13.84 3.73
N ILE A 141 20.10 13.07 3.48
CA ILE A 141 20.12 11.61 3.55
C ILE A 141 20.67 11.05 2.22
N ASN A 142 21.79 10.35 2.31
CA ASN A 142 22.24 9.53 1.19
C ASN A 142 21.26 8.38 1.01
N LEU A 143 20.45 8.43 -0.04
CA LEU A 143 19.45 7.41 -0.39
C LEU A 143 20.06 6.00 -0.52
N SER A 144 21.37 5.90 -0.82
CA SER A 144 22.11 4.64 -0.87
C SER A 144 22.35 4.02 0.53
N VAL A 145 22.19 4.81 1.60
CA VAL A 145 22.44 4.41 3.00
C VAL A 145 21.13 4.15 3.75
N LEU A 146 19.97 4.46 3.15
CA LEU A 146 18.66 4.17 3.74
C LEU A 146 18.52 2.66 4.00
N GLN A 147 18.30 2.32 5.27
CA GLN A 147 18.05 0.95 5.69
C GLN A 147 16.58 0.75 5.98
N PHE A 148 16.05 -0.39 5.57
CA PHE A 148 14.72 -0.82 5.98
C PHE A 148 14.72 -1.24 7.44
N ALA A 149 13.64 -0.93 8.16
CA ALA A 149 13.38 -1.52 9.46
C ALA A 149 13.33 -3.06 9.36
N PRO A 150 13.66 -3.81 10.44
CA PRO A 150 13.85 -5.26 10.36
C PRO A 150 12.66 -6.04 9.80
N HIS A 151 11.42 -5.59 10.02
CA HIS A 151 10.23 -6.23 9.45
C HIS A 151 10.13 -6.03 7.94
N LEU A 152 10.38 -4.82 7.43
CA LEU A 152 10.40 -4.54 6.00
C LEU A 152 11.56 -5.25 5.30
N ALA A 153 12.73 -5.35 5.95
CA ALA A 153 13.85 -6.11 5.41
C ALA A 153 13.52 -7.61 5.23
N ARG A 154 12.79 -8.21 6.19
CA ARG A 154 12.28 -9.58 6.06
C ARG A 154 11.26 -9.70 4.93
N GLN A 155 10.33 -8.74 4.83
CA GLN A 155 9.35 -8.72 3.76
C GLN A 155 10.01 -8.61 2.37
N LYS A 156 10.99 -7.72 2.21
CA LYS A 156 11.79 -7.58 0.99
C LYS A 156 12.45 -8.89 0.57
N ALA A 157 13.01 -9.64 1.51
CA ALA A 157 13.63 -10.94 1.22
C ALA A 157 12.60 -11.97 0.72
N LEU A 158 11.38 -11.95 1.26
CA LEU A 158 10.28 -12.80 0.79
C LEU A 158 9.82 -12.39 -0.61
N GLU A 159 9.61 -11.10 -0.86
CA GLU A 159 9.23 -10.57 -2.18
C GLU A 159 10.26 -10.97 -3.25
N ALA A 160 11.55 -10.75 -2.98
CA ALA A 160 12.63 -11.12 -3.89
C ALA A 160 12.70 -12.63 -4.19
N SER A 161 12.33 -13.47 -3.21
CA SER A 161 12.28 -14.93 -3.41
C SER A 161 11.07 -15.38 -4.24
N HIS A 162 9.95 -14.65 -4.16
CA HIS A 162 8.73 -14.95 -4.92
C HIS A 162 8.90 -14.62 -6.41
N ASP A 163 9.52 -13.49 -6.75
CA ASP A 163 9.79 -13.11 -8.15
C ASP A 163 10.70 -14.13 -8.87
N LEU A 164 11.67 -14.70 -8.15
CA LEU A 164 12.55 -15.75 -8.68
C LEU A 164 11.81 -17.07 -8.96
N ASN A 165 10.76 -17.37 -8.19
CA ASN A 165 9.96 -18.59 -8.36
C ASN A 165 8.87 -18.48 -9.43
N MET A 166 8.52 -17.27 -9.88
CA MET A 166 7.57 -17.06 -10.98
C MET A 166 8.24 -17.13 -12.37
N SER A 167 9.57 -17.13 -12.41
CA SER A 167 10.40 -17.34 -13.61
C SER A 167 10.82 -18.81 -13.82
N GLY A 168 10.21 -19.75 -13.09
CA GLY A 168 10.42 -21.18 -13.31
C GLY A 168 9.61 -21.68 -14.52
N PRO A 169 10.16 -22.59 -15.35
CA PRO A 169 9.44 -23.11 -16.50
C PRO A 169 8.14 -23.78 -16.03
N ALA A 170 7.05 -23.48 -16.74
CA ALA A 170 5.74 -24.07 -16.52
C ALA A 170 5.83 -25.60 -16.43
N GLY A 171 5.32 -26.16 -15.33
CA GLY A 171 4.95 -27.57 -15.26
C GLY A 171 5.52 -28.31 -14.05
N PRO A 172 4.67 -28.99 -13.26
CA PRO A 172 5.15 -29.98 -12.32
C PRO A 172 5.70 -31.17 -13.11
N SER A 173 7.04 -31.27 -13.18
CA SER A 173 7.70 -32.53 -13.52
C SER A 173 7.47 -33.49 -12.36
N ALA A 174 6.40 -34.28 -12.44
CA ALA A 174 6.15 -35.37 -11.52
C ALA A 174 7.23 -36.47 -11.71
N PRO A 175 7.93 -36.90 -10.65
CA PRO A 175 8.84 -38.03 -10.71
C PRO A 175 8.09 -39.31 -10.36
N GLY A 176 8.06 -40.32 -11.25
CA GLY A 176 7.46 -41.60 -10.90
C GLY A 176 7.33 -42.63 -12.01
N MET A 177 8.41 -43.38 -12.21
CA MET A 177 8.50 -44.82 -12.53
C MET A 177 7.68 -45.47 -13.67
N ASN A 178 8.48 -46.12 -14.50
CA ASN A 178 8.25 -47.17 -15.50
C ASN A 178 7.24 -48.28 -15.12
N MET A 179 6.76 -48.95 -16.19
CA MET A 179 6.48 -50.39 -16.30
C MET A 179 5.00 -50.86 -16.22
N GLY A 180 4.52 -51.45 -17.33
CA GLY A 180 3.46 -52.46 -17.32
C GLY A 180 2.30 -52.20 -18.27
N GLY A 181 2.23 -52.96 -19.38
CA GLY A 181 1.16 -52.90 -20.38
C GLY A 181 -0.11 -53.69 -20.03
N GLY A 182 -0.93 -53.88 -21.06
CA GLY A 182 -2.08 -54.79 -21.04
C GLY A 182 -3.41 -54.06 -21.14
N GLY A 183 -4.13 -54.27 -22.25
CA GLY A 183 -5.38 -53.58 -22.54
C GLY A 183 -6.65 -54.24 -22.03
N GLY A 184 -7.78 -53.79 -22.57
CA GLY A 184 -9.04 -54.53 -22.62
C GLY A 184 -10.17 -54.06 -21.70
N ARG A 185 -11.13 -53.35 -22.32
CA ARG A 185 -12.61 -53.45 -22.17
C ARG A 185 -13.31 -53.11 -20.84
N ALA A 186 -14.22 -52.14 -21.00
CA ALA A 186 -15.64 -52.10 -20.59
C ALA A 186 -16.02 -52.16 -19.10
N ALA A 187 -16.69 -51.11 -18.62
CA ALA A 187 -18.12 -51.09 -18.26
C ALA A 187 -18.46 -49.84 -17.41
N SER A 188 -19.53 -49.14 -17.78
CA SER A 188 -20.33 -48.29 -16.87
C SER A 188 -21.53 -49.12 -16.39
N PRO A 189 -22.44 -48.64 -15.50
CA PRO A 189 -22.39 -47.70 -14.36
C PRO A 189 -22.97 -48.44 -13.09
N PRO A 190 -23.68 -47.88 -12.04
CA PRO A 190 -24.74 -46.85 -12.04
C PRO A 190 -24.75 -45.82 -10.87
N LEU A 191 -25.67 -44.86 -11.03
CA LEU A 191 -26.18 -43.88 -10.08
C LEU A 191 -26.37 -44.38 -8.63
N ARG A 192 -26.14 -43.49 -7.66
CA ARG A 192 -26.89 -43.50 -6.39
C ARG A 192 -27.16 -42.08 -5.86
N GLN A 193 -28.44 -41.78 -5.75
CA GLN A 193 -29.04 -40.62 -5.09
C GLN A 193 -28.96 -40.73 -3.54
N ARG A 194 -29.23 -39.58 -2.90
CA ARG A 194 -29.66 -39.35 -1.49
C ARG A 194 -28.53 -39.49 -0.46
N SER A 195 -28.40 -38.64 0.56
CA SER A 195 -29.37 -37.77 1.25
C SER A 195 -28.61 -36.81 2.18
N SER A 196 -29.11 -35.58 2.31
CA SER A 196 -28.73 -34.62 3.35
C SER A 196 -29.10 -35.14 4.75
N PRO A 197 -28.28 -34.83 5.77
CA PRO A 197 -28.77 -34.64 7.13
C PRO A 197 -28.54 -33.22 7.63
N SER A 198 -29.59 -32.77 8.30
CA SER A 198 -29.84 -31.57 9.09
C SER A 198 -28.84 -31.27 10.23
N GLN A 199 -28.63 -29.96 10.42
CA GLN A 199 -28.60 -29.18 11.67
C GLN A 199 -27.99 -29.78 12.95
N GLN A 200 -27.00 -29.09 13.51
CA GLN A 200 -26.76 -28.99 14.96
C GLN A 200 -26.21 -27.58 15.27
N LYS A 201 -27.11 -26.61 15.52
CA LYS A 201 -27.47 -26.06 16.85
C LYS A 201 -26.28 -25.59 17.69
N GLN A 202 -26.15 -24.27 17.73
CA GLN A 202 -25.37 -23.46 18.66
C GLN A 202 -25.81 -23.70 20.13
N PRO A 203 -24.89 -23.64 21.11
CA PRO A 203 -25.27 -23.44 22.49
C PRO A 203 -25.39 -21.94 22.82
N ARG A 204 -26.62 -21.51 23.15
CA ARG A 204 -26.89 -20.37 24.03
C ARG A 204 -26.88 -20.88 25.47
N HIS A 205 -26.02 -20.35 26.33
CA HIS A 205 -26.27 -20.25 27.76
C HIS A 205 -25.26 -19.27 28.38
N LEU A 206 -25.74 -18.09 28.77
CA LEU A 206 -25.32 -17.40 29.99
C LEU A 206 -26.42 -16.40 30.33
N LYS A 207 -27.22 -16.77 31.33
CA LYS A 207 -28.19 -15.94 32.02
C LYS A 207 -28.02 -16.26 33.49
N GLU A 208 -27.65 -15.27 34.27
CA GLU A 208 -27.92 -15.04 35.69
C GLU A 208 -27.32 -13.66 35.98
N GLU A 209 -28.12 -12.58 35.96
CA GLU A 209 -28.94 -12.05 37.07
C GLU A 209 -28.07 -11.78 38.31
N ASN A 210 -27.66 -10.51 38.50
CA ASN A 210 -28.28 -9.45 39.35
C ASN A 210 -27.77 -9.53 40.81
N PRO A 211 -27.90 -8.51 41.68
CA PRO A 211 -28.47 -7.17 41.53
C PRO A 211 -27.63 -6.03 42.16
N GLU A 212 -28.18 -4.82 42.00
CA GLU A 212 -28.17 -3.60 42.83
C GLU A 212 -27.43 -3.63 44.18
N GLU A 213 -26.73 -2.53 44.48
CA GLU A 213 -26.84 -1.87 45.79
C GLU A 213 -26.47 -0.36 45.67
N ASP A 214 -27.27 0.43 46.37
CA ASP A 214 -27.40 1.90 46.42
C ASP A 214 -26.31 2.61 47.27
N GLU A 215 -26.48 3.94 47.40
CA GLU A 215 -25.92 4.88 48.40
C GLU A 215 -24.52 5.43 48.06
N ASP A 216 -24.21 6.74 48.01
CA ASP A 216 -24.84 8.01 48.41
C ASP A 216 -24.25 9.16 47.53
#